data_AF-A0A511YRM1-F1
#
_entry.id   AF-A0A511YRM1-F1
#
_cell.length_a   1.000
_cell.length_b   1.000
_cell.length_c   1.000
_cell.angle_alpha   90.00
_cell.angle_beta   90.00
_cell.angle_gamma   90.00
#
_symmetry.space_group_name_H-M   'P 1'
#
loop_
_entity.id
_entity.type
_entity.pdbx_description
1 polymer ?
#
loop_
_entity_poly.entity_id
_entity_poly.type
_entity_poly.pdbx_seq_one_letter_code
_entity_poly.pdbx_strand_id
1 'polypeptide(L)'
;MGLFTLSFSQTYVKVSFDKDQVETIYKGGQKKFETDLSGNLRYTGNVFQANGDFRLSFTLNDKGEIADVKLLPELYDKTFEREVKRDLKRMEKHFAGKQNQEVSVNLSFGRDIQPSDARVAFQARDPFAGQTGSR
;
A
#
# COMPACT_ATOMS: atom_id res chain seq x y z
N MET A 1 -21.33 20.50 -26.65
CA MET A 1 -21.26 20.19 -25.20
C MET A 1 -20.47 18.90 -25.06
N GLY A 2 -19.17 18.98 -24.78
CA GLY A 2 -18.33 17.79 -24.59
C GLY A 2 -18.51 17.25 -23.17
N LEU A 3 -18.87 15.97 -23.05
CA LEU A 3 -18.90 15.25 -21.79
C LEU A 3 -17.44 14.91 -21.41
N PHE A 4 -16.88 15.61 -20.43
CA PHE A 4 -15.62 15.22 -19.81
C PHE A 4 -15.92 14.15 -18.75
N THR A 5 -15.47 12.92 -18.98
CA THR A 5 -15.48 11.87 -17.95
C THR A 5 -14.22 12.01 -17.11
N LEU A 6 -14.38 12.39 -15.84
CA LEU A 6 -13.27 12.34 -14.89
C LEU A 6 -13.09 10.87 -14.47
N SER A 7 -12.07 10.22 -15.00
CA SER A 7 -11.69 8.87 -14.56
C SER A 7 -10.82 8.99 -13.32
N PHE A 8 -11.34 8.55 -12.17
CA PHE A 8 -10.61 8.53 -10.91
C PHE A 8 -9.97 7.15 -10.72
N SER A 9 -8.65 7.07 -10.83
CA SER A 9 -7.91 5.87 -10.44
C SER A 9 -8.02 5.66 -8.93
N GLN A 10 -8.31 4.42 -8.51
CA GLN A 10 -8.32 4.05 -7.10
C GLN A 10 -6.99 3.36 -6.76
N THR A 11 -6.36 3.82 -5.69
CA THR A 11 -5.18 3.17 -5.10
C THR A 11 -5.66 2.01 -4.25
N TYR A 12 -5.01 0.86 -4.40
CA TYR A 12 -5.10 -0.25 -3.46
C TYR A 12 -3.80 -0.35 -2.68
N VAL A 13 -3.90 -0.83 -1.44
CA VAL A 13 -2.76 -1.03 -0.55
C VAL A 13 -2.79 -2.48 -0.07
N LYS A 14 -1.78 -3.26 -0.43
CA LYS A 14 -1.59 -4.60 0.13
C LYS A 14 -0.68 -4.50 1.34
N VAL A 15 -1.13 -5.03 2.46
CA VAL A 15 -0.34 -5.18 3.69
C VAL A 15 0.04 -6.64 3.82
N SER A 16 1.29 -6.93 4.15
CA SER A 16 1.77 -8.29 4.37
C SER A 16 2.89 -8.33 5.40
N PHE A 17 3.04 -9.50 6.02
CA PHE A 17 4.05 -9.77 7.04
C PHE A 17 4.98 -10.89 6.58
N ASP A 18 6.23 -10.84 7.06
CA ASP A 18 7.17 -11.95 6.88
C ASP A 18 6.87 -13.11 7.86
N LYS A 19 6.25 -12.81 9.01
CA LYS A 19 5.87 -13.74 10.09
C LYS A 19 4.70 -13.19 10.88
N ASP A 20 4.00 -14.06 11.60
CA ASP A 20 2.88 -13.65 12.45
C ASP A 20 3.35 -12.85 13.67
N GLN A 21 3.43 -11.53 13.52
CA GLN A 21 3.99 -10.63 14.54
C GLN A 21 2.92 -10.01 15.42
N VAL A 22 1.73 -9.76 14.88
CA VAL A 22 0.68 -8.99 15.58
C VAL A 22 -0.50 -9.85 16.04
N GLU A 23 -0.47 -11.15 15.78
CA GLU A 23 -1.60 -12.07 15.99
C GLU A 23 -2.16 -12.03 17.42
N THR A 24 -1.30 -11.98 18.42
CA THR A 24 -1.72 -12.02 19.84
C THR A 24 -1.78 -10.65 20.51
N ILE A 25 -1.36 -9.59 19.81
CA ILE A 25 -1.21 -8.22 20.36
C ILE A 25 -2.13 -7.21 19.69
N TYR A 26 -2.70 -7.50 18.52
CA TYR A 26 -3.69 -6.65 17.88
C TYR A 26 -5.11 -7.22 18.06
N LYS A 27 -6.07 -6.36 18.42
CA LYS A 27 -7.46 -6.77 18.60
C LYS A 27 -8.05 -7.29 17.29
N GLY A 28 -8.30 -8.59 17.25
CA GLY A 28 -8.81 -9.30 16.07
C GLY A 28 -7.71 -9.98 15.23
N GLY A 29 -6.48 -10.02 15.72
CA GLY A 29 -5.37 -10.73 15.09
C GLY A 29 -4.83 -10.06 13.83
N GLN A 30 -3.94 -10.77 13.14
CA GLN A 30 -3.18 -10.25 12.02
C GLN A 30 -4.04 -9.84 10.83
N LYS A 31 -5.00 -10.68 10.46
CA LYS A 31 -5.90 -10.38 9.34
C LYS A 31 -6.70 -9.10 9.56
N LYS A 32 -7.12 -8.83 10.80
CA LYS A 32 -7.83 -7.59 11.14
C LYS A 32 -6.89 -6.39 11.06
N PHE A 33 -5.66 -6.53 11.55
CA PHE A 33 -4.62 -5.51 11.39
C PHE A 33 -4.37 -5.17 9.91
N GLU A 34 -4.20 -6.17 9.05
CA GLU A 34 -3.96 -5.97 7.61
C GLU A 34 -5.11 -5.20 6.96
N THR A 35 -6.35 -5.58 7.29
CA THR A 35 -7.56 -4.93 6.79
C THR A 35 -7.67 -3.48 7.26
N ASP A 36 -7.40 -3.23 8.54
CA ASP A 36 -7.48 -1.89 9.13
C ASP A 36 -6.39 -0.96 8.57
N LEU A 37 -5.15 -1.46 8.49
CA LEU A 37 -4.02 -0.67 7.99
C LEU A 37 -4.20 -0.35 6.51
N SER A 38 -4.56 -1.34 5.68
CA SER A 38 -4.84 -1.10 4.26
C SER A 38 -5.99 -0.10 4.07
N GLY A 39 -7.06 -0.22 4.87
CA GLY A 39 -8.18 0.71 4.87
C GLY A 39 -7.77 2.15 5.21
N ASN A 40 -6.96 2.34 6.25
CA ASN A 40 -6.47 3.66 6.66
C ASN A 40 -5.55 4.26 5.60
N LEU A 41 -4.61 3.48 5.07
CA LEU A 41 -3.61 3.94 4.10
C LEU A 41 -4.18 4.21 2.71
N ARG A 42 -5.39 3.73 2.40
CA ARG A 42 -6.00 3.92 1.08
C ARG A 42 -6.15 5.41 0.71
N TYR A 43 -6.57 6.23 1.67
CA TYR A 43 -6.70 7.67 1.42
C TYR A 43 -5.34 8.33 1.17
N THR A 44 -4.35 8.01 2.02
CA THR A 44 -2.98 8.50 1.86
C THR A 44 -2.36 8.05 0.53
N GLY A 45 -2.53 6.77 0.16
CA GLY A 45 -2.11 6.27 -1.14
C GLY A 45 -2.71 7.04 -2.31
N ASN A 46 -4.01 7.37 -2.23
CA ASN A 46 -4.70 8.16 -3.25
C ASN A 46 -4.18 9.60 -3.35
N VAL A 47 -4.10 10.31 -2.23
CA VAL A 47 -3.71 11.74 -2.21
C VAL A 47 -2.29 11.94 -2.74
N PHE A 48 -1.37 11.05 -2.37
CA PHE A 48 0.02 11.13 -2.77
C PHE A 48 0.32 10.40 -4.08
N GLN A 49 -0.69 9.79 -4.71
CA GLN A 49 -0.52 8.93 -5.88
C GLN A 49 0.57 7.87 -5.68
N ALA A 50 0.63 7.30 -4.47
CA ALA A 50 1.68 6.39 -4.06
C ALA A 50 1.67 5.14 -4.95
N ASN A 51 2.87 4.71 -5.34
CA ASN A 51 3.08 3.51 -6.15
C ASN A 51 4.40 2.87 -5.75
N GLY A 52 4.41 1.54 -5.63
CA GLY A 52 5.58 0.76 -5.25
C GLY A 52 5.55 0.23 -3.83
N ASP A 53 6.66 -0.38 -3.44
CA ASP A 53 6.78 -1.14 -2.20
C ASP A 53 7.53 -0.37 -1.13
N PHE A 54 7.02 -0.46 0.10
CA PHE A 54 7.58 0.16 1.29
C PHE A 54 7.66 -0.84 2.43
N ARG A 55 8.59 -0.62 3.35
CA ARG A 55 8.66 -1.31 4.63
C ARG A 55 8.37 -0.32 5.75
N LEU A 56 7.31 -0.59 6.51
CA LEU A 56 6.93 0.16 7.69
C LEU A 56 7.33 -0.65 8.92
N SER A 57 8.22 -0.09 9.74
CA SER A 57 8.55 -0.67 11.05
C SER A 57 8.22 0.30 12.17
N PHE A 58 7.87 -0.25 13.32
CA PHE A 58 7.54 0.50 14.53
C PHE A 58 7.75 -0.38 15.76
N THR A 59 7.88 0.24 16.92
CA THR A 59 7.91 -0.46 18.21
C THR A 59 6.60 -0.26 18.95
N LEU A 60 6.12 -1.31 19.60
CA LEU A 60 5.07 -1.24 20.60
C LEU A 60 5.71 -1.31 21.96
N ASN A 61 5.29 -0.42 22.87
CA ASN A 61 5.72 -0.52 24.26
C ASN A 61 4.82 -1.46 25.09
N ASP A 62 5.15 -1.63 26.36
CA ASP A 62 4.40 -2.42 27.34
C ASP A 62 2.95 -1.96 27.56
N LYS A 63 2.59 -0.75 27.13
CA LYS A 63 1.23 -0.19 27.15
C LYS A 63 0.49 -0.33 25.82
N GLY A 64 1.18 -0.81 24.77
CA GLY A 64 0.63 -0.89 23.41
C GLY A 64 0.69 0.42 22.64
N GLU A 65 1.45 1.41 23.12
CA GLU A 65 1.67 2.68 22.43
C GLU A 65 2.69 2.51 21.30
N ILE A 66 2.47 3.20 20.18
CA ILE A 66 3.31 3.09 18.98
C ILE A 66 4.44 4.13 19.03
N ALA A 67 5.68 3.66 18.92
CA ALA A 67 6.89 4.48 18.88
C ALA A 67 7.83 4.08 17.71
N ASP A 68 8.88 4.87 17.50
CA ASP A 68 9.99 4.61 16.58
C ASP A 68 9.58 4.23 15.15
N VAL A 69 8.51 4.84 14.64
CA VAL A 69 7.98 4.53 13.32
C VAL A 69 8.95 4.97 12.22
N LYS A 70 9.35 4.01 11.38
CA LYS A 70 10.22 4.18 10.22
C LYS A 70 9.53 3.66 8.95
N LEU A 71 9.71 4.39 7.86
CA LEU A 71 9.23 4.01 6.54
C LEU A 71 10.41 3.98 5.58
N LEU A 72 10.61 2.84 4.93
CA LEU A 72 11.66 2.63 3.93
C LEU A 72 11.05 2.33 2.56
N PRO A 73 11.65 2.77 1.44
CA PRO A 73 12.83 3.63 1.39
C PRO A 73 12.56 5.02 1.97
N GLU A 74 13.61 5.68 2.47
CA GLU A 74 13.47 7.06 2.93
C GLU A 74 13.11 7.96 1.75
N LEU A 75 12.04 8.72 1.92
CA LEU A 75 11.60 9.68 0.92
C LEU A 75 12.16 11.07 1.22
N TYR A 76 12.44 11.81 0.15
CA TYR A 76 12.81 13.22 0.25
C TYR A 76 11.65 14.05 0.82
N ASP A 77 10.44 13.86 0.29
CA ASP A 77 9.24 14.47 0.84
C ASP A 77 8.74 13.71 2.07
N LYS A 78 8.84 14.35 3.23
CA LYS A 78 8.41 13.80 4.53
C LYS A 78 6.90 13.89 4.76
N THR A 79 6.15 14.52 3.86
CA THR A 79 4.69 14.67 3.96
C THR A 79 4.00 13.32 3.85
N PHE A 80 4.39 12.48 2.89
CA PHE A 80 3.86 11.11 2.77
C PHE A 80 4.17 10.28 4.01
N GLU A 81 5.43 10.28 4.44
CA GLU A 81 5.87 9.56 5.64
C GLU A 81 5.07 9.97 6.89
N ARG A 82 4.81 11.28 7.06
CA ARG A 82 3.99 11.81 8.15
C ARG A 82 2.55 11.30 8.11
N GLU A 83 1.95 11.22 6.93
CA GLU A 83 0.58 10.75 6.76
C GLU A 83 0.46 9.23 7.02
N VAL A 84 1.42 8.43 6.55
CA VAL A 84 1.52 7.00 6.88
C VAL A 84 1.64 6.81 8.40
N LYS A 85 2.49 7.58 9.07
CA LYS A 85 2.65 7.54 10.53
C LYS A 85 1.34 7.91 11.25
N ARG A 86 0.62 8.91 10.76
CA ARG A 86 -0.67 9.35 11.30
C ARG A 86 -1.72 8.24 11.18
N ASP A 87 -1.80 7.59 10.02
CA ASP A 87 -2.75 6.51 9.75
C ASP A 87 -2.46 5.26 10.57
N LEU A 88 -1.19 4.92 10.79
CA LEU A 88 -0.79 3.88 11.73
C LEU A 88 -1.21 4.22 13.16
N LYS A 89 -0.94 5.45 13.63
CA LYS A 89 -1.28 5.88 15.00
C LYS A 89 -2.77 5.84 15.33
N ARG A 90 -3.66 5.98 14.33
CA ARG A 90 -5.12 5.82 14.53
C ARG A 90 -5.51 4.43 15.03
N MET A 91 -4.65 3.44 14.82
CA MET A 91 -4.85 2.05 15.21
C MET A 91 -4.33 1.73 16.61
N GLU A 92 -3.64 2.66 17.28
CA GLU A 92 -2.95 2.44 18.56
C GLU A 92 -3.85 1.81 19.63
N LYS A 93 -5.10 2.30 19.76
CA LYS A 93 -6.11 1.78 20.70
C LYS A 93 -6.49 0.31 20.51
N HIS A 94 -6.09 -0.31 19.41
CA HIS A 94 -6.35 -1.72 19.11
C HIS A 94 -5.20 -2.64 19.52
N PHE A 95 -4.05 -2.08 19.89
CA PHE A 95 -2.94 -2.86 20.42
C PHE A 95 -3.11 -3.13 21.92
N ALA A 96 -2.76 -4.34 22.32
CA ALA A 96 -2.60 -4.71 23.71
C ALA A 96 -1.15 -4.48 24.13
N GLY A 97 -0.97 -3.78 25.25
CA GLY A 97 0.31 -3.73 25.94
C GLY A 97 0.62 -5.09 26.58
N LYS A 98 1.65 -5.78 26.07
CA LYS A 98 2.12 -7.05 26.65
C LYS A 98 3.62 -7.03 26.92
N GLN A 99 4.39 -6.52 25.97
CA GLN A 99 5.85 -6.42 26.04
C GLN A 99 6.35 -5.46 24.98
N ASN A 100 7.59 -4.97 25.13
CA ASN A 100 8.25 -4.23 24.07
C ASN A 100 8.48 -5.15 22.88
N GLN A 101 7.95 -4.77 21.72
CA GLN A 101 8.06 -5.57 20.49
C GLN A 101 8.27 -4.67 19.28
N GLU A 102 9.20 -5.05 18.42
CA GLU A 102 9.35 -4.47 17.08
C GLU A 102 8.41 -5.18 16.11
N VAL A 103 7.69 -4.40 15.31
CA VAL A 103 6.80 -4.86 14.25
C VAL A 103 7.29 -4.32 12.93
N SER A 104 7.40 -5.18 11.92
CA SER A 104 7.77 -4.81 10.56
C SER A 104 6.78 -5.39 9.55
N VAL A 105 6.24 -4.52 8.70
CA VAL A 105 5.23 -4.86 7.69
C VAL A 105 5.65 -4.34 6.31
N ASN A 106 5.35 -5.14 5.29
CA ASN A 106 5.54 -4.76 3.89
C ASN A 106 4.23 -4.14 3.38
N LEU A 107 4.33 -2.96 2.77
CA LEU A 107 3.24 -2.22 2.15
C LEU A 107 3.49 -2.17 0.65
N SER A 108 2.51 -2.58 -0.16
CA SER A 108 2.57 -2.45 -1.61
C SER A 108 1.43 -1.56 -2.07
N PHE A 109 1.77 -0.38 -2.60
CA PHE A 109 0.82 0.57 -3.16
C PHE A 109 0.74 0.37 -4.66
N GLY A 110 -0.47 0.19 -5.17
CA GLY A 110 -0.72 0.08 -6.59
C GLY A 110 -1.95 0.87 -7.01
N ARG A 111 -2.04 1.19 -8.29
CA ARG A 111 -3.18 1.91 -8.87
C ARG A 111 -3.94 0.99 -9.80
N ASP A 112 -5.26 0.95 -9.63
CA ASP A 112 -6.14 0.46 -10.67
C ASP A 112 -6.16 1.52 -11.77
N ILE A 113 -5.29 1.34 -12.77
CA ILE A 113 -5.40 2.09 -14.02
C ILE A 113 -6.43 1.31 -14.83
N GLN A 114 -7.70 1.72 -14.79
CA GLN A 114 -8.56 1.40 -15.92
C GLN A 114 -7.97 2.16 -17.12
N PRO A 115 -7.62 1.50 -18.24
CA PRO A 115 -7.13 2.19 -19.41
C PRO A 115 -8.24 3.13 -19.87
N SER A 116 -8.09 4.42 -19.59
CA SER A 116 -9.09 5.45 -19.89
C SER A 116 -9.06 5.89 -21.36
N ASP A 117 -8.39 5.14 -22.24
CA ASP A 117 -8.34 5.47 -23.65
C ASP A 117 -8.30 4.20 -24.48
N ALA A 118 -9.31 4.04 -25.35
CA ALA A 118 -9.46 2.97 -26.32
C ALA A 118 -8.34 2.92 -27.39
N ARG A 119 -7.19 3.55 -27.13
CA ARG A 119 -6.01 3.60 -28.00
C ARG A 119 -4.96 2.54 -27.66
N VAL A 120 -5.12 1.79 -26.58
CA VAL A 120 -4.23 0.64 -26.28
C VAL A 120 -4.56 -0.59 -27.16
N ALA A 121 -5.60 -0.51 -28.00
CA ALA A 121 -5.85 -1.51 -29.05
C ALA A 121 -4.78 -1.52 -30.18
N PHE A 122 -3.77 -0.64 -30.15
CA PHE A 122 -2.76 -0.53 -31.19
C PHE A 122 -1.40 -1.21 -30.91
N GLN A 123 -1.23 -1.93 -29.79
CA GLN A 123 0.02 -2.68 -29.52
C GLN A 123 -0.12 -4.21 -29.57
N ALA A 124 -1.30 -4.73 -29.91
CA ALA A 124 -1.50 -6.17 -30.19
C ALA A 124 -1.49 -6.49 -31.69
N ARG A 125 -0.68 -5.77 -32.47
CA ARG A 125 -0.24 -6.27 -33.78
C ARG A 125 1.19 -6.72 -33.61
N ASP A 126 1.39 -8.03 -33.48
CA ASP A 126 2.69 -8.65 -33.73
C ASP A 126 3.25 -8.12 -35.06
N PRO A 127 4.38 -7.40 -35.07
CA PRO A 127 5.24 -7.43 -36.24
C PRO A 127 6.01 -8.75 -36.15
N PHE A 128 6.17 -9.45 -37.27
CA PHE A 128 6.94 -10.71 -37.39
C PHE A 128 6.17 -12.02 -37.15
N ALA A 129 5.29 -12.35 -38.07
CA ALA A 129 5.11 -13.72 -38.52
C ALA A 129 5.42 -13.83 -40.02
N GLY A 130 6.67 -14.15 -40.32
CA GLY A 130 7.07 -14.96 -41.48
C GLY A 130 6.95 -14.36 -42.88
N GLN A 131 8.03 -13.71 -43.35
CA GLN A 131 8.49 -13.98 -44.71
C GLN A 131 8.78 -15.48 -44.82
N THR A 132 8.04 -16.19 -45.66
CA THR A 132 8.56 -17.37 -46.36
C THR A 132 8.19 -17.23 -47.83
N GLY A 133 9.21 -17.10 -48.66
CA GLY A 133 9.10 -17.08 -50.11
C GLY A 133 9.07 -18.49 -50.70
N SER A 134 8.52 -18.54 -51.92
CA SER A 134 8.73 -19.51 -53.01
C SER A 134 8.47 -21.01 -52.75
N ARG A 135 7.43 -21.54 -53.41
CA ARG A 135 7.51 -22.07 -54.78
C ARG A 135 6.15 -22.08 -55.45
#